data_AF-A0A8S3YC68-F1
#
_entry.id   AF-A0A8S3YC68-F1
#
_cell.length_a   1.000
_cell.length_b   1.000
_cell.length_c   1.000
_cell.angle_alpha   90.00
_cell.angle_beta   90.00
_cell.angle_gamma   90.00
#
_symmetry.space_group_name_H-M   'P 1'
#
loop_
_entity.id
_entity.type
_entity.pdbx_description
1 polymer ?
#
loop_
_entity_poly.entity_id
_entity_poly.type
_entity_poly.pdbx_seq_one_letter_code
_entity_poly.pdbx_strand_id
1 'polypeptide(L)'
;MEVPVAEALPGKGKKRKRQPEKWKANKAKTDRSFYSKPIKHHQDALILKCCSVKKTVRKRPVKNTRKSRDFAIKYTIYAKSLKKAIPVCQKVFLNTLKITKYRVQFVMQNFFKSGRIPTEKRGGDHKKQKYAAQRQSVHGFLKSLKCVEAHYCRGLSQQRKYLPNELNVKKLFKLFKQVHPNSPVKPSYFRSIFNEDFYLGFGSPRTDVCSKCIELQEKLKNENDPSKKSRLMTEKRIHKLRAQAFFKLLKDKKEQMITFSFDCQKNLVLPKVPDQSCYYSRQLYLYNFTVVQGSSKDPLNENTTFAYIWTENEYAKGSNQIASAVYDRLNKTDLTHVTHVRLVADGCAGQNKNLIMISMCMRWILENRQIKQMELVFPVTGLSFMPPDRVFGNIEKSIRKMEVITSPEEYVDVISQHSTVTKLRDIPVLDWKTSIHSIVKTPAQIQFKISQCKRFII
;
A
#
# COMPACT_ATOMS: atom_id res chain seq x y z
N MET A 1 1.43 -28.26 32.63
CA MET A 1 1.90 -28.07 31.24
C MET A 1 3.10 -27.14 31.28
N GLU A 2 4.28 -27.75 31.28
CA GLU A 2 5.58 -27.09 31.19
C GLU A 2 5.96 -26.89 29.72
N VAL A 3 6.50 -25.72 29.37
CA VAL A 3 7.45 -25.46 28.26
C VAL A 3 8.13 -24.09 28.55
N PRO A 4 9.32 -23.74 28.02
CA PRO A 4 10.54 -23.52 28.79
C PRO A 4 11.10 -22.08 28.64
N VAL A 5 12.19 -21.82 29.36
CA VAL A 5 13.03 -20.62 29.23
C VAL A 5 13.72 -20.64 27.86
N ALA A 6 13.42 -19.66 27.00
CA ALA A 6 14.14 -19.41 25.77
C ALA A 6 14.92 -18.10 25.84
N GLU A 7 16.17 -18.21 25.41
CA GLU A 7 17.28 -17.26 25.41
C GLU A 7 16.96 -15.85 24.89
N ALA A 8 17.56 -14.86 25.54
CA ALA A 8 17.56 -13.48 25.08
C ALA A 8 18.59 -13.30 23.95
N LEU A 9 18.13 -13.23 22.70
CA LEU A 9 18.92 -12.67 21.59
C LEU A 9 18.64 -11.15 21.45
N PRO A 10 19.66 -10.34 21.12
CA PRO A 10 19.51 -8.89 20.96
C PRO A 10 18.72 -8.57 19.68
N GLY A 11 17.45 -8.19 19.85
CA GLY A 11 16.58 -7.81 18.75
C GLY A 11 17.03 -6.52 18.06
N LYS A 12 17.59 -6.67 16.85
CA LYS A 12 17.77 -5.59 15.86
C LYS A 12 16.47 -4.79 15.66
N GLY A 13 16.58 -3.47 15.66
CA GLY A 13 15.45 -2.54 15.61
C GLY A 13 14.59 -2.68 14.35
N LYS A 14 13.40 -3.29 14.48
CA LYS A 14 12.33 -3.17 13.49
C LYS A 14 11.54 -1.88 13.76
N LYS A 15 11.58 -0.92 12.82
CA LYS A 15 10.64 0.22 12.77
C LYS A 15 9.20 -0.32 12.73
N ARG A 16 8.52 -0.32 13.87
CA ARG A 16 7.10 -0.69 13.97
C ARG A 16 6.25 0.28 13.14
N LYS A 17 5.59 -0.22 12.08
CA LYS A 17 4.45 0.47 11.46
C LYS A 17 3.38 0.67 12.53
N ARG A 18 3.07 1.93 12.85
CA ARG A 18 2.01 2.29 13.80
C ARG A 18 0.66 1.89 13.20
N GLN A 19 0.03 0.84 13.74
CA GLN A 19 -1.39 0.54 13.54
C GLN A 19 -2.17 1.07 14.75
N PRO A 20 -2.85 2.23 14.65
CA PRO A 20 -3.48 2.88 15.79
C PRO A 20 -4.66 2.10 16.38
N GLU A 21 -5.35 1.31 15.56
CA GLU A 21 -6.59 0.62 15.93
C GLU A 21 -6.35 -0.62 16.80
N LYS A 22 -5.34 -1.43 16.49
CA LYS A 22 -4.94 -2.58 17.34
C LYS A 22 -4.40 -2.13 18.70
N TRP A 23 -3.75 -0.96 18.77
CA TRP A 23 -3.34 -0.35 20.02
C TRP A 23 -4.54 0.11 20.87
N LYS A 24 -5.57 0.71 20.25
CA LYS A 24 -6.80 1.13 20.95
C LYS A 24 -7.64 -0.07 21.44
N ALA A 25 -7.73 -1.14 20.64
CA ALA A 25 -8.51 -2.33 20.98
C ALA A 25 -7.90 -3.13 22.15
N ASN A 26 -6.58 -3.28 22.21
CA ASN A 26 -5.92 -3.94 23.35
C ASN A 26 -5.86 -3.07 24.61
N LYS A 27 -5.89 -1.73 24.46
CA LYS A 27 -5.97 -0.80 25.60
C LYS A 27 -7.36 -0.81 26.26
N ALA A 28 -8.43 -1.09 25.50
CA ALA A 28 -9.80 -1.07 26.00
C ALA A 28 -10.19 -2.25 26.92
N LYS A 29 -9.43 -3.35 26.97
CA LYS A 29 -9.78 -4.53 27.78
C LYS A 29 -9.33 -4.45 29.25
N THR A 30 -8.33 -3.65 29.59
CA THR A 30 -7.83 -3.50 30.99
C THR A 30 -8.16 -2.16 31.65
N ASP A 31 -8.55 -1.12 30.90
CA ASP A 31 -8.68 0.27 31.41
C ASP A 31 -10.10 0.70 31.85
N ARG A 32 -11.12 -0.17 31.75
CA ARG A 32 -12.54 0.26 31.91
C ARG A 32 -12.97 0.73 33.30
N SER A 33 -12.15 0.60 34.35
CA SER A 33 -12.56 1.03 35.70
C SER A 33 -12.10 2.46 36.02
N PHE A 34 -10.80 2.75 35.90
CA PHE A 34 -10.20 3.98 36.41
C PHE A 34 -10.51 5.22 35.56
N TYR A 35 -10.45 5.11 34.23
CA TYR A 35 -10.72 6.23 33.31
C TYR A 35 -12.16 6.29 32.79
N SER A 36 -13.06 5.46 33.32
CA SER A 36 -14.48 5.46 32.97
C SER A 36 -15.16 6.80 33.24
N LYS A 37 -14.78 7.46 34.35
CA LYS A 37 -15.16 8.83 34.67
C LYS A 37 -13.97 9.76 34.40
N PRO A 38 -14.09 10.72 33.46
CA PRO A 38 -12.97 11.59 33.08
C PRO A 38 -12.65 12.66 34.15
N ILE A 39 -13.53 12.82 35.15
CA ILE A 39 -13.36 13.80 36.23
C ILE A 39 -12.25 13.34 37.18
N LYS A 40 -11.21 14.18 37.31
CA LYS A 40 -10.03 13.92 38.13
C LYS A 40 -10.36 13.56 39.57
N HIS A 41 -11.36 14.20 40.17
CA HIS A 41 -11.80 13.94 41.54
C HIS A 41 -12.20 12.47 41.76
N HIS A 42 -12.93 11.85 40.81
CA HIS A 42 -13.31 10.44 40.90
C HIS A 42 -12.10 9.51 40.76
N GLN A 43 -11.16 9.85 39.89
CA GLN A 43 -9.92 9.10 39.72
C GLN A 43 -9.05 9.16 40.98
N ASP A 44 -8.93 10.34 41.60
CA ASP A 44 -8.15 10.51 42.82
C ASP A 44 -8.82 9.81 44.02
N ALA A 45 -10.15 9.76 44.08
CA ALA A 45 -10.88 8.93 45.04
C ALA A 45 -10.61 7.42 44.86
N LEU A 46 -10.49 6.94 43.62
CA LEU A 46 -10.10 5.56 43.35
C LEU A 46 -8.65 5.28 43.79
N ILE A 47 -7.73 6.24 43.64
CA ILE A 47 -6.37 6.12 44.17
C ILE A 47 -6.42 5.93 45.69
N LEU A 48 -7.24 6.72 46.41
CA LEU A 48 -7.40 6.57 47.87
C LEU A 48 -7.97 5.22 48.27
N LYS A 49 -8.92 4.68 47.50
CA LYS A 49 -9.47 3.34 47.78
C LYS A 49 -8.44 2.22 47.59
N CYS A 50 -7.49 2.41 46.68
CA CYS A 50 -6.47 1.42 46.31
C CYS A 50 -5.12 1.64 46.99
N CYS A 51 -4.99 2.65 47.86
CA CYS A 51 -3.74 2.95 48.55
C CYS A 51 -4.02 3.18 50.04
N SER A 52 -3.13 2.73 50.90
CA SER A 52 -3.19 3.05 52.33
C SER A 52 -1.88 3.64 52.80
N VAL A 53 -1.97 4.55 53.78
CA VAL A 53 -0.82 5.25 54.33
C VAL A 53 -0.49 4.66 55.70
N LYS A 54 0.78 4.36 55.94
CA LYS A 54 1.32 4.05 57.27
C LYS A 54 2.31 5.11 57.69
N LYS A 55 2.21 5.61 58.91
CA LYS A 55 3.21 6.51 59.51
C LYS A 55 4.54 5.76 59.64
N THR A 56 5.64 6.41 59.30
CA THR A 56 6.97 5.78 59.37
C THR A 56 7.41 5.66 60.83
N VAL A 57 7.51 4.43 61.35
CA VAL A 57 7.82 4.14 62.77
C VAL A 57 9.33 4.16 63.06
N ARG A 58 10.18 3.71 62.11
CA ARG A 58 11.65 3.71 62.26
C ARG A 58 12.28 4.68 61.26
N LYS A 59 13.06 5.64 61.75
CA LYS A 59 13.86 6.57 60.94
C LYS A 59 15.32 6.11 61.00
N ARG A 60 15.94 5.82 59.86
CA ARG A 60 17.40 5.61 59.80
C ARG A 60 18.10 6.98 59.88
N PRO A 61 19.25 7.10 60.57
CA PRO A 61 20.07 8.29 60.49
C PRO A 61 20.54 8.49 59.04
N VAL A 62 20.31 9.67 58.47
CA VAL A 62 20.79 10.02 57.13
C VAL A 62 21.63 11.28 57.27
N LYS A 63 22.84 11.31 56.68
CA LYS A 63 23.63 12.55 56.53
C LYS A 63 22.74 13.62 55.90
N ASN A 64 22.64 14.78 56.56
CA ASN A 64 21.68 15.90 56.52
C ASN A 64 21.17 16.46 55.16
N THR A 65 21.00 15.63 54.14
CA THR A 65 20.80 16.06 52.74
C THR A 65 19.38 15.84 52.21
N ARG A 66 18.53 15.05 52.90
CA ARG A 66 17.13 14.80 52.48
C ARG A 66 16.18 14.72 53.66
N LYS A 67 15.05 15.46 53.60
CA LYS A 67 13.95 15.36 54.59
C LYS A 67 13.45 13.91 54.67
N SER A 68 13.33 13.40 55.88
CA SER A 68 12.83 12.04 56.15
C SER A 68 11.37 11.89 55.67
N ARG A 69 10.99 10.71 55.21
CA ARG A 69 9.62 10.44 54.75
C ARG A 69 8.71 10.18 55.96
N ASP A 70 7.75 11.08 56.18
CA ASP A 70 6.79 10.98 57.30
C ASP A 70 5.84 9.78 57.17
N PHE A 71 5.65 9.26 55.96
CA PHE A 71 4.74 8.16 55.69
C PHE A 71 5.19 7.25 54.53
N ALA A 72 4.72 6.00 54.57
CA ALA A 72 4.86 5.00 53.53
C ALA A 72 3.50 4.66 52.92
N ILE A 73 3.45 4.47 51.60
CA ILE A 73 2.23 4.13 50.86
C ILE A 73 2.26 2.63 50.53
N LYS A 74 1.19 1.91 50.89
CA LYS A 74 0.91 0.55 50.43
C LYS A 74 -0.04 0.62 49.23
N TYR A 75 0.23 -0.17 48.20
CA TYR A 75 -0.55 -0.19 46.95
C TYR A 75 -1.32 -1.51 46.83
N THR A 76 -2.59 -1.44 46.49
CA THR A 76 -3.44 -2.60 46.22
C THR A 76 -4.17 -2.44 44.88
N ILE A 77 -4.47 -3.55 44.22
CA ILE A 77 -5.31 -3.57 43.02
C ILE A 77 -6.42 -4.60 43.23
N TYR A 78 -7.65 -4.25 42.87
CA TYR A 78 -8.78 -5.16 42.95
C TYR A 78 -8.79 -6.11 41.76
N ALA A 79 -8.63 -7.42 42.02
CA ALA A 79 -8.72 -8.45 40.99
C ALA A 79 -10.16 -8.95 40.90
N LYS A 80 -10.83 -8.69 39.76
CA LYS A 80 -12.23 -9.10 39.54
C LYS A 80 -12.41 -10.62 39.62
N SER A 81 -11.43 -11.40 39.15
CA SER A 81 -11.46 -12.87 39.18
C SER A 81 -11.47 -13.45 40.61
N LEU A 82 -10.79 -12.80 41.55
CA LEU A 82 -10.63 -13.28 42.93
C LEU A 82 -11.54 -12.54 43.92
N LYS A 83 -12.34 -11.56 43.45
CA LYS A 83 -13.15 -10.63 44.25
C LYS A 83 -12.42 -10.00 45.46
N LYS A 84 -11.09 -9.93 45.43
CA LYS A 84 -10.24 -9.48 46.54
C LYS A 84 -9.21 -8.44 46.10
N ALA A 85 -8.79 -7.60 47.04
CA ALA A 85 -7.72 -6.63 46.83
C ALA A 85 -6.35 -7.30 47.04
N ILE A 86 -5.48 -7.23 46.03
CA ILE A 86 -4.16 -7.86 46.03
C ILE A 86 -3.11 -6.77 46.28
N PRO A 87 -2.17 -6.97 47.22
CA PRO A 87 -1.05 -6.06 47.42
C PRO A 87 -0.08 -6.14 46.24
N VAL A 88 0.36 -4.98 45.74
CA VAL A 88 1.28 -4.89 44.61
C VAL A 88 2.42 -3.92 44.88
N CYS A 89 3.50 -4.03 44.12
CA CYS A 89 4.57 -3.03 44.17
C CYS A 89 4.14 -1.74 43.45
N GLN A 90 4.82 -0.63 43.78
CA GLN A 90 4.56 0.68 43.17
C GLN A 90 4.64 0.64 41.64
N LYS A 91 5.61 -0.09 41.08
CA LYS A 91 5.83 -0.16 39.63
C LYS A 91 4.64 -0.80 38.91
N VAL A 92 4.11 -1.90 39.46
CA VAL A 92 2.92 -2.57 38.92
C VAL A 92 1.71 -1.66 39.03
N PHE A 93 1.49 -1.01 40.19
CA PHE A 93 0.38 -0.08 40.39
C PHE A 93 0.34 1.07 39.36
N LEU A 94 1.47 1.75 39.17
CA LEU A 94 1.58 2.86 38.22
C LEU A 94 1.39 2.40 36.78
N ASN A 95 1.92 1.22 36.42
CA ASN A 95 1.79 0.65 35.08
C ASN A 95 0.37 0.17 34.78
N THR A 96 -0.36 -0.32 35.78
CA THR A 96 -1.74 -0.77 35.64
C THR A 96 -2.69 0.41 35.49
N LEU A 97 -2.54 1.46 36.30
CA LEU A 97 -3.41 2.66 36.24
C LEU A 97 -2.93 3.74 35.26
N LYS A 98 -1.74 3.57 34.66
CA LYS A 98 -1.11 4.55 33.76
C LYS A 98 -1.01 5.97 34.33
N ILE A 99 -0.74 6.08 35.64
CA ILE A 99 -0.58 7.35 36.35
C ILE A 99 0.88 7.55 36.80
N THR A 100 1.27 8.80 37.02
CA THR A 100 2.61 9.14 37.51
C THR A 100 2.72 8.97 39.02
N LYS A 101 3.93 8.65 39.50
CA LYS A 101 4.26 8.58 40.93
C LYS A 101 3.86 9.86 41.67
N TYR A 102 4.12 11.02 41.08
CA TYR A 102 3.82 12.33 41.67
C TYR A 102 2.33 12.49 41.96
N ARG A 103 1.44 12.04 41.06
CA ARG A 103 -0.01 12.12 41.26
C ARG A 103 -0.44 11.32 42.50
N VAL A 104 0.04 10.09 42.62
CA VAL A 104 -0.30 9.23 43.77
C VAL A 104 0.26 9.79 45.07
N GLN A 105 1.51 10.26 45.07
CA GLN A 105 2.12 10.87 46.25
C GLN A 105 1.38 12.14 46.68
N PHE A 106 1.02 13.01 45.75
CA PHE A 106 0.28 14.24 46.04
C PHE A 106 -1.09 13.95 46.66
N VAL A 107 -1.86 13.03 46.05
CA VAL A 107 -3.16 12.63 46.58
C VAL A 107 -3.02 12.06 47.99
N MET A 108 -2.05 11.17 48.20
CA MET A 108 -1.87 10.52 49.49
C MET A 108 -1.30 11.41 50.58
N GLN A 109 -0.42 12.34 50.23
CA GLN A 109 0.13 13.32 51.16
C GLN A 109 -0.93 14.32 51.63
N ASN A 110 -1.76 14.82 50.71
CA ASN A 110 -2.85 15.73 51.08
C ASN A 110 -3.89 15.03 51.93
N PHE A 111 -4.26 13.79 51.58
CA PHE A 111 -5.19 13.01 52.40
C PHE A 111 -4.62 12.75 53.80
N PHE A 112 -3.33 12.41 53.90
CA PHE A 112 -2.67 12.21 55.19
C PHE A 112 -2.62 13.48 56.06
N LYS A 113 -2.46 14.66 55.44
CA LYS A 113 -2.35 15.95 56.17
C LYS A 113 -3.69 16.62 56.47
N SER A 114 -4.66 16.50 55.59
CA SER A 114 -5.91 17.28 55.62
C SER A 114 -7.18 16.44 55.71
N GLY A 115 -7.08 15.11 55.60
CA GLY A 115 -8.22 14.19 55.57
C GLY A 115 -9.11 14.32 54.33
N ARG A 116 -8.83 15.27 53.42
CA ARG A 116 -9.67 15.58 52.25
C ARG A 116 -8.96 15.25 50.94
N ILE A 117 -9.76 15.00 49.90
CA ILE A 117 -9.28 14.79 48.53
C ILE A 117 -8.80 16.15 47.98
N PRO A 118 -7.65 16.22 47.29
CA PRO A 118 -7.20 17.47 46.69
C PRO A 118 -8.20 18.02 45.67
N THR A 119 -8.54 19.31 45.79
CA THR A 119 -9.32 20.03 44.78
C THR A 119 -8.43 20.46 43.60
N GLU A 120 -8.96 20.37 42.37
CA GLU A 120 -8.26 20.80 41.16
C GLU A 120 -8.32 22.32 41.03
N LYS A 121 -7.15 22.99 41.02
CA LYS A 121 -7.03 24.45 40.98
C LYS A 121 -6.43 24.98 39.66
N ARG A 122 -6.10 24.12 38.70
CA ARG A 122 -5.41 24.50 37.44
C ARG A 122 -6.33 25.06 36.34
N GLY A 123 -7.56 25.44 36.66
CA GLY A 123 -8.42 26.24 35.77
C GLY A 123 -8.95 25.55 34.50
N GLY A 124 -8.88 24.23 34.33
CA GLY A 124 -9.55 23.56 33.18
C GLY A 124 -9.18 24.06 31.77
N ASP A 125 -10.03 23.76 30.78
CA ASP A 125 -9.81 24.10 29.35
C ASP A 125 -10.57 25.38 28.95
N HIS A 126 -9.97 26.54 29.21
CA HIS A 126 -10.54 27.85 28.82
C HIS A 126 -10.29 28.23 27.35
N LYS A 127 -9.41 27.50 26.64
CA LYS A 127 -9.00 27.86 25.26
C LYS A 127 -10.04 27.42 24.22
N LYS A 128 -10.71 26.28 24.41
CA LYS A 128 -11.70 25.80 23.44
C LYS A 128 -12.88 26.76 23.26
N GLN A 129 -13.41 27.33 24.34
CA GLN A 129 -14.50 28.31 24.27
C GLN A 129 -14.05 29.59 23.56
N LYS A 130 -12.85 30.10 23.87
CA LYS A 130 -12.31 31.33 23.25
C LYS A 130 -12.16 31.24 21.72
N TYR A 131 -11.84 30.07 21.18
CA TYR A 131 -11.61 29.88 19.74
C TYR A 131 -12.75 29.14 19.01
N ALA A 132 -13.90 28.94 19.67
CA ALA A 132 -15.03 28.18 19.11
C ALA A 132 -15.55 28.80 17.81
N ALA A 133 -15.78 30.12 17.78
CA ALA A 133 -16.27 30.82 16.60
C ALA A 133 -15.30 30.73 15.41
N GLN A 134 -14.00 30.87 15.67
CA GLN A 134 -12.95 30.74 14.65
C GLN A 134 -12.90 29.32 14.08
N ARG A 135 -12.99 28.31 14.95
CA ARG A 135 -13.04 26.91 14.55
C ARG A 135 -14.27 26.60 13.71
N GLN A 136 -15.44 27.13 14.07
CA GLN A 136 -16.68 26.93 13.32
C GLN A 136 -16.65 27.58 11.93
N SER A 137 -16.07 28.77 11.80
CA SER A 137 -15.85 29.43 10.50
C SER A 137 -14.97 28.59 9.58
N VAL A 138 -13.84 28.06 10.08
CA VAL A 138 -12.96 27.18 9.29
C VAL A 138 -13.66 25.87 8.92
N HIS A 139 -14.43 25.28 9.85
CA HIS A 139 -15.22 24.07 9.59
C HIS A 139 -16.28 24.28 8.51
N GLY A 140 -17.00 25.41 8.54
CA GLY A 140 -18.00 25.76 7.54
C GLY A 140 -17.40 25.85 6.15
N PHE A 141 -16.28 26.57 6.01
CA PHE A 141 -15.56 26.69 4.75
C PHE A 141 -15.04 25.33 4.23
N LEU A 142 -14.44 24.51 5.09
CA LEU A 142 -13.91 23.21 4.65
C LEU A 142 -15.02 22.22 4.24
N LYS A 143 -16.21 22.31 4.84
CA LYS A 143 -17.38 21.50 4.47
C LYS A 143 -18.03 21.94 3.16
N SER A 144 -17.90 23.21 2.77
CA SER A 144 -18.45 23.70 1.50
C SER A 144 -17.62 23.28 0.28
N LEU A 145 -16.40 22.76 0.47
CA LEU A 145 -15.55 22.31 -0.62
C LEU A 145 -16.09 21.03 -1.27
N LYS A 146 -16.25 21.06 -2.59
CA LYS A 146 -16.59 19.86 -3.38
C LYS A 146 -15.41 18.88 -3.35
N CYS A 147 -15.61 17.75 -2.67
CA CYS A 147 -14.63 16.68 -2.62
C CYS A 147 -14.90 15.66 -3.71
N VAL A 148 -13.82 15.13 -4.29
CA VAL A 148 -13.86 14.00 -5.22
C VAL A 148 -13.61 12.72 -4.42
N GLU A 149 -14.42 11.70 -4.67
CA GLU A 149 -14.15 10.36 -4.13
C GLU A 149 -12.92 9.75 -4.79
N ALA A 150 -12.19 8.91 -4.05
CA ALA A 150 -11.02 8.21 -4.59
C ALA A 150 -11.45 7.26 -5.72
N HIS A 151 -11.40 7.73 -6.97
CA HIS A 151 -11.88 6.99 -8.14
C HIS A 151 -11.04 5.75 -8.49
N TYR A 152 -10.01 5.42 -7.71
CA TYR A 152 -9.19 4.21 -7.86
C TYR A 152 -8.63 3.74 -6.52
N CYS A 153 -9.46 3.35 -5.55
CA CYS A 153 -8.98 2.59 -4.39
C CYS A 153 -9.97 1.50 -3.99
N ARG A 154 -9.58 0.26 -4.30
CA ARG A 154 -10.27 -1.00 -3.99
C ARG A 154 -10.72 -1.05 -2.52
N GLY A 155 -12.02 -1.26 -2.30
CA GLY A 155 -12.65 -1.98 -1.18
C GLY A 155 -12.45 -1.56 0.29
N LEU A 156 -11.45 -0.73 0.64
CA LEU A 156 -11.05 -0.50 2.04
C LEU A 156 -10.79 0.96 2.41
N SER A 157 -11.04 1.91 1.49
CA SER A 157 -10.70 3.34 1.68
C SER A 157 -11.92 4.25 1.80
N GLN A 158 -13.02 3.75 2.37
CA GLN A 158 -14.29 4.48 2.49
C GLN A 158 -14.28 5.74 3.38
N GLN A 159 -13.13 6.23 3.85
CA GLN A 159 -13.09 7.39 4.75
C GLN A 159 -12.37 8.62 4.18
N ARG A 160 -11.37 8.47 3.29
CA ARG A 160 -10.56 9.63 2.85
C ARG A 160 -11.16 10.30 1.62
N LYS A 161 -11.50 11.58 1.75
CA LYS A 161 -11.98 12.42 0.65
C LYS A 161 -10.82 13.21 0.03
N TYR A 162 -10.85 13.42 -1.28
CA TYR A 162 -9.77 14.12 -1.99
C TYR A 162 -10.26 15.42 -2.63
N LEU A 163 -9.50 16.49 -2.44
CA LEU A 163 -9.66 17.74 -3.17
C LEU A 163 -8.89 17.67 -4.50
N PRO A 164 -9.25 18.51 -5.50
CA PRO A 164 -8.48 18.65 -6.74
C PRO A 164 -6.97 18.79 -6.50
N ASN A 165 -6.17 18.21 -7.39
CA ASN A 165 -4.70 18.21 -7.37
C ASN A 165 -4.10 19.61 -7.50
N GLU A 166 -4.85 20.56 -8.05
CA GLU A 166 -4.45 21.97 -8.19
C GLU A 166 -4.50 22.76 -6.87
N LEU A 167 -5.24 22.25 -5.88
CA LEU A 167 -5.38 22.86 -4.57
C LEU A 167 -4.29 22.37 -3.62
N ASN A 168 -3.94 23.22 -2.67
CA ASN A 168 -3.09 22.87 -1.54
C ASN A 168 -3.54 23.68 -0.31
N VAL A 169 -3.07 23.34 0.89
CA VAL A 169 -3.52 23.99 2.13
C VAL A 169 -3.28 25.52 2.11
N LYS A 170 -2.19 25.97 1.46
CA LYS A 170 -1.88 27.40 1.33
C LYS A 170 -2.89 28.13 0.44
N LYS A 171 -3.25 27.54 -0.71
CA LYS A 171 -4.29 28.05 -1.61
C LYS A 171 -5.67 28.04 -0.95
N LEU A 172 -6.01 26.97 -0.23
CA LEU A 172 -7.27 26.90 0.54
C LEU A 172 -7.35 27.98 1.61
N PHE A 173 -6.25 28.27 2.31
CA PHE A 173 -6.22 29.36 3.27
C PHE A 173 -6.39 30.74 2.60
N LYS A 174 -5.80 30.93 1.41
CA LYS A 174 -6.02 32.16 0.62
C LYS A 174 -7.49 32.32 0.23
N LEU A 175 -8.13 31.24 -0.24
CA LEU A 175 -9.57 31.22 -0.56
C LEU A 175 -10.42 31.49 0.70
N PHE A 176 -10.07 30.87 1.83
CA PHE A 176 -10.74 31.12 3.11
C PHE A 176 -10.67 32.59 3.51
N LYS A 177 -9.52 33.23 3.33
CA LYS A 177 -9.34 34.67 3.60
C LYS A 177 -10.07 35.57 2.62
N GLN A 178 -10.31 35.13 1.38
CA GLN A 178 -11.16 35.87 0.44
C GLN A 178 -12.63 35.83 0.88
N VAL A 179 -13.11 34.68 1.35
CA VAL A 179 -14.49 34.52 1.86
C VAL A 179 -14.67 35.14 3.25
N HIS A 180 -13.61 35.16 4.06
CA HIS A 180 -13.59 35.74 5.40
C HIS A 180 -12.40 36.71 5.60
N PRO A 181 -12.46 37.93 5.03
CA PRO A 181 -11.35 38.90 5.06
C PRO A 181 -10.92 39.28 6.47
N ASN A 182 -11.89 39.52 7.36
CA ASN A 182 -11.66 39.98 8.73
C ASN A 182 -11.40 38.85 9.74
N SER A 183 -11.22 37.61 9.28
CA SER A 183 -11.00 36.47 10.18
C SER A 183 -9.63 36.57 10.86
N PRO A 184 -9.53 36.48 12.20
CA PRO A 184 -8.24 36.47 12.92
C PRO A 184 -7.48 35.14 12.83
N VAL A 185 -8.00 34.16 12.06
CA VAL A 185 -7.40 32.83 11.92
C VAL A 185 -6.03 32.90 11.25
N LYS A 186 -5.04 32.29 11.92
CA LYS A 186 -3.67 32.13 11.42
C LYS A 186 -3.55 30.91 10.49
N PRO A 187 -2.61 30.91 9.52
CA PRO A 187 -2.40 29.76 8.61
C PRO A 187 -2.11 28.45 9.34
N SER A 188 -1.37 28.50 10.45
CA SER A 188 -1.04 27.34 11.27
C SER A 188 -2.26 26.71 11.92
N TYR A 189 -3.19 27.53 12.42
CA TYR A 189 -4.45 27.09 13.03
C TYR A 189 -5.42 26.51 11.99
N PHE A 190 -5.49 27.13 10.80
CA PHE A 190 -6.24 26.56 9.67
C PHE A 190 -5.69 25.18 9.28
N ARG A 191 -4.36 25.04 9.20
CA ARG A 191 -3.70 23.77 8.85
C ARG A 191 -3.90 22.69 9.92
N SER A 192 -3.92 23.05 11.21
CA SER A 192 -4.20 22.07 12.27
C SER A 192 -5.64 21.57 12.18
N ILE A 193 -6.62 22.47 11.99
CA ILE A 193 -8.03 22.07 11.78
C ILE A 193 -8.16 21.16 10.54
N PHE A 194 -7.54 21.53 9.42
CA PHE A 194 -7.56 20.72 8.20
C PHE A 194 -6.98 19.32 8.41
N ASN A 195 -5.90 19.17 9.19
CA ASN A 195 -5.23 17.88 9.38
C ASN A 195 -5.86 17.01 10.48
N GLU A 196 -6.39 17.63 11.54
CA GLU A 196 -6.88 16.93 12.74
C GLU A 196 -8.38 16.63 12.66
N ASP A 197 -9.17 17.55 12.11
CA ASP A 197 -10.63 17.43 12.09
C ASP A 197 -11.17 16.88 10.77
N PHE A 198 -10.40 16.98 9.69
CA PHE A 198 -10.81 16.54 8.35
C PHE A 198 -9.88 15.46 7.82
N TYR A 199 -10.46 14.34 7.40
CA TYR A 199 -9.72 13.29 6.72
C TYR A 199 -9.66 13.58 5.21
N LEU A 200 -9.12 14.74 4.86
CA LEU A 200 -8.98 15.25 3.49
C LEU A 200 -7.55 15.03 2.96
N GLY A 201 -7.43 14.82 1.66
CA GLY A 201 -6.16 14.80 0.92
C GLY A 201 -6.26 15.62 -0.36
N PHE A 202 -5.14 15.87 -1.02
CA PHE A 202 -5.12 16.41 -2.38
C PHE A 202 -4.96 15.24 -3.35
N GLY A 203 -5.72 15.25 -4.43
CA GLY A 203 -5.57 14.28 -5.51
C GLY A 203 -4.21 14.44 -6.18
N SER A 204 -3.73 13.38 -6.81
CA SER A 204 -2.59 13.46 -7.73
C SER A 204 -3.11 13.74 -9.15
N PRO A 205 -2.32 14.38 -10.03
CA PRO A 205 -2.59 14.39 -11.46
C PRO A 205 -2.85 12.97 -11.97
N ARG A 206 -3.77 12.83 -12.92
CA ARG A 206 -4.06 11.52 -13.51
C ARG A 206 -2.89 11.13 -14.41
N THR A 207 -2.19 10.05 -14.06
CA THR A 207 -1.19 9.39 -14.92
C THR A 207 -1.81 8.13 -15.53
N ASP A 208 -1.33 7.70 -16.71
CA ASP A 208 -1.71 6.45 -17.37
C ASP A 208 -3.21 6.33 -17.71
N VAL A 209 -3.79 7.40 -18.26
CA VAL A 209 -5.19 7.43 -18.66
C VAL A 209 -5.35 6.83 -20.06
N CYS A 210 -6.33 5.95 -20.24
CA CYS A 210 -6.67 5.38 -21.54
C CYS A 210 -6.91 6.45 -22.61
N SER A 211 -6.10 6.45 -23.68
CA SER A 211 -6.24 7.38 -24.82
C SER A 211 -7.63 7.29 -25.45
N LYS A 212 -8.21 6.08 -25.59
CA LYS A 212 -9.56 5.91 -26.14
C LYS A 212 -10.64 6.48 -25.22
N CYS A 213 -10.47 6.40 -23.91
CA CYS A 213 -11.39 7.04 -22.97
C CYS A 213 -11.35 8.58 -23.09
N ILE A 214 -10.15 9.15 -23.28
CA ILE A 214 -9.97 10.59 -23.50
C ILE A 214 -10.62 10.98 -24.82
N GLU A 215 -10.28 10.31 -25.92
CA GLU A 215 -10.84 10.55 -27.25
C GLU A 215 -12.37 10.53 -27.23
N LEU A 216 -12.98 9.49 -26.66
CA LEU A 216 -14.44 9.39 -26.56
C LEU A 216 -15.04 10.47 -25.65
N GLN A 217 -14.32 10.90 -24.62
CA GLN A 217 -14.78 11.97 -23.74
C GLN A 217 -14.74 13.33 -24.44
N GLU A 218 -13.69 13.64 -25.19
CA GLU A 218 -13.61 14.88 -25.96
C GLU A 218 -14.63 14.89 -27.11
N LYS A 219 -14.80 13.77 -27.82
CA LYS A 219 -15.87 13.62 -28.82
C LYS A 219 -17.26 13.88 -28.22
N LEU A 220 -17.55 13.36 -27.03
CA LEU A 220 -18.83 13.59 -26.36
C LEU A 220 -19.08 15.05 -25.94
N LYS A 221 -18.02 15.81 -25.62
CA LYS A 221 -18.14 17.23 -25.27
C LYS A 221 -18.47 18.08 -26.49
N ASN A 222 -17.87 17.76 -27.62
CA ASN A 222 -17.97 18.56 -28.85
C ASN A 222 -19.13 18.14 -29.76
N GLU A 223 -19.71 16.95 -29.55
CA GLU A 223 -20.82 16.45 -30.36
C GLU A 223 -22.15 17.08 -29.93
N ASN A 224 -22.91 17.65 -30.87
CA ASN A 224 -24.21 18.27 -30.61
C ASN A 224 -25.38 17.36 -31.00
N ASP A 225 -25.16 16.44 -31.95
CA ASP A 225 -26.19 15.50 -32.41
C ASP A 225 -26.51 14.45 -31.32
N PRO A 226 -27.78 14.34 -30.86
CA PRO A 226 -28.21 13.35 -29.87
C PRO A 226 -27.94 11.89 -30.28
N SER A 227 -28.09 11.55 -31.56
CA SER A 227 -27.91 10.19 -32.08
C SER A 227 -26.45 9.77 -32.01
N LYS A 228 -25.54 10.62 -32.48
CA LYS A 228 -24.09 10.41 -32.38
C LYS A 228 -23.61 10.41 -30.93
N LYS A 229 -24.14 11.29 -30.08
CA LYS A 229 -23.88 11.27 -28.63
C LYS A 229 -24.25 9.92 -28.01
N SER A 230 -25.42 9.37 -28.33
CA SER A 230 -25.85 8.05 -27.86
C SER A 230 -24.90 6.92 -28.31
N ARG A 231 -24.46 6.94 -29.57
CA ARG A 231 -23.48 5.98 -30.11
C ARG A 231 -22.14 6.07 -29.37
N LEU A 232 -21.60 7.28 -29.18
CA LEU A 232 -20.35 7.53 -28.46
C LEU A 232 -20.43 7.11 -26.99
N MET A 233 -21.57 7.37 -26.31
CA MET A 233 -21.82 6.91 -24.95
C MET A 233 -21.84 5.37 -24.89
N THR A 234 -22.48 4.73 -25.85
CA THR A 234 -22.52 3.27 -25.97
C THR A 234 -21.13 2.69 -26.20
N GLU A 235 -20.34 3.25 -27.11
CA GLU A 235 -18.96 2.84 -27.36
C GLU A 235 -18.09 2.97 -26.10
N LYS A 236 -18.22 4.10 -25.38
CA LYS A 236 -17.53 4.33 -24.10
C LYS A 236 -17.95 3.31 -23.03
N ARG A 237 -19.24 2.97 -22.96
CA ARG A 237 -19.76 1.95 -22.04
C ARG A 237 -19.21 0.57 -22.38
N ILE A 238 -19.25 0.16 -23.65
CA ILE A 238 -18.69 -1.12 -24.12
C ILE A 238 -17.20 -1.21 -23.81
N HIS A 239 -16.44 -0.16 -24.08
CA HIS A 239 -15.01 -0.11 -23.79
C HIS A 239 -14.72 -0.34 -22.30
N LYS A 240 -15.48 0.31 -21.40
CA LYS A 240 -15.38 0.08 -19.94
C LYS A 240 -15.80 -1.34 -19.53
N LEU A 241 -16.87 -1.88 -20.10
CA LEU A 241 -17.33 -3.24 -19.81
C LEU A 241 -16.29 -4.29 -20.24
N ARG A 242 -15.63 -4.11 -21.38
CA ARG A 242 -14.54 -4.99 -21.83
C ARG A 242 -13.36 -4.98 -20.85
N ALA A 243 -12.97 -3.81 -20.36
CA ALA A 243 -11.92 -3.71 -19.34
C ALA A 243 -12.34 -4.40 -18.03
N GLN A 244 -13.58 -4.22 -17.58
CA GLN A 244 -14.11 -4.91 -16.40
C GLN A 244 -14.13 -6.43 -16.58
N ALA A 245 -14.51 -6.93 -17.76
CA ALA A 245 -14.48 -8.36 -18.07
C ALA A 245 -13.04 -8.91 -18.00
N PHE A 246 -12.07 -8.18 -18.55
CA PHE A 246 -10.65 -8.55 -18.44
C PHE A 246 -10.18 -8.64 -16.98
N PHE A 247 -10.54 -7.67 -16.12
CA PHE A 247 -10.20 -7.73 -14.70
C PHE A 247 -10.92 -8.84 -13.93
N LYS A 248 -12.10 -9.29 -14.39
CA LYS A 248 -12.76 -10.48 -13.83
C LYS A 248 -11.98 -11.73 -14.22
N LEU A 249 -11.56 -11.84 -15.48
CA LEU A 249 -10.76 -12.94 -15.99
C LEU A 249 -9.40 -13.04 -15.29
N LEU A 250 -8.71 -11.93 -15.03
CA LEU A 250 -7.47 -11.90 -14.24
C LEU A 250 -7.63 -12.30 -12.76
N LYS A 251 -8.87 -12.33 -12.24
CA LYS A 251 -9.16 -12.76 -10.86
C LYS A 251 -9.63 -14.21 -10.79
N ASP A 252 -10.18 -14.71 -11.89
CA ASP A 252 -10.72 -16.05 -12.03
C ASP A 252 -9.64 -17.09 -11.69
N LYS A 253 -9.94 -17.97 -10.75
CA LYS A 253 -9.07 -19.03 -10.26
C LYS A 253 -9.86 -20.32 -10.31
N LYS A 254 -9.38 -21.28 -11.10
CA LYS A 254 -9.97 -22.61 -11.23
C LYS A 254 -8.91 -23.63 -10.79
N GLU A 255 -9.34 -24.72 -10.16
CA GLU A 255 -8.43 -25.68 -9.53
C GLU A 255 -7.42 -26.29 -10.51
N GLN A 256 -7.86 -26.63 -11.72
CA GLN A 256 -7.01 -27.21 -12.77
C GLN A 256 -6.47 -26.19 -13.78
N MET A 257 -6.47 -24.90 -13.43
CA MET A 257 -6.03 -23.82 -14.32
C MET A 257 -4.94 -22.99 -13.67
N ILE A 258 -3.85 -22.80 -14.40
CA ILE A 258 -2.80 -21.86 -14.04
C ILE A 258 -2.86 -20.64 -14.95
N THR A 259 -2.59 -19.45 -14.39
CA THR A 259 -2.53 -18.21 -15.15
C THR A 259 -1.12 -17.62 -15.06
N PHE A 260 -0.55 -17.27 -16.20
CA PHE A 260 0.68 -16.50 -16.31
C PHE A 260 0.34 -15.15 -16.91
N SER A 261 0.69 -14.07 -16.21
CA SER A 261 0.61 -12.72 -16.75
C SER A 261 2.01 -12.19 -16.99
N PHE A 262 2.31 -11.72 -18.20
CA PHE A 262 3.65 -11.26 -18.52
C PHE A 262 3.66 -9.97 -19.34
N ASP A 263 4.71 -9.19 -19.11
CA ASP A 263 4.92 -7.92 -19.79
C ASP A 263 6.41 -7.55 -19.75
N CYS A 264 6.81 -6.62 -20.60
CA CYS A 264 8.16 -6.09 -20.61
C CYS A 264 8.18 -4.67 -20.05
N GLN A 265 9.02 -4.45 -19.04
CA GLN A 265 9.19 -3.13 -18.43
C GLN A 265 9.67 -2.11 -19.49
N LYS A 266 9.43 -0.83 -19.20
CA LYS A 266 10.11 0.27 -19.88
C LYS A 266 11.63 0.01 -19.88
N ASN A 267 12.27 0.29 -21.02
CA ASN A 267 13.72 0.13 -21.18
C ASN A 267 14.46 0.88 -20.07
N LEU A 268 15.34 0.18 -19.36
CA LEU A 268 16.16 0.73 -18.30
C LEU A 268 17.46 1.25 -18.90
N VAL A 269 17.70 2.54 -18.72
CA VAL A 269 18.88 3.24 -19.25
C VAL A 269 20.14 2.82 -18.51
N LEU A 270 21.22 2.54 -19.25
CA LEU A 270 22.53 2.19 -18.71
C LEU A 270 23.65 2.88 -19.51
N PRO A 271 24.57 3.64 -18.87
CA PRO A 271 24.53 4.03 -17.46
C PRO A 271 23.43 5.08 -17.20
N LYS A 272 22.82 5.01 -16.02
CA LYS A 272 21.95 6.06 -15.50
C LYS A 272 22.82 7.04 -14.73
N VAL A 273 22.94 8.27 -15.22
CA VAL A 273 23.73 9.33 -14.57
C VAL A 273 22.95 10.66 -14.60
N PRO A 274 23.12 11.54 -13.60
CA PRO A 274 22.51 12.87 -13.56
C PRO A 274 23.26 13.87 -14.44
N ASP A 275 23.71 13.44 -15.62
CA ASP A 275 24.44 14.29 -16.57
C ASP A 275 23.55 14.65 -17.76
N GLN A 276 23.55 15.94 -18.11
CA GLN A 276 22.73 16.47 -19.19
C GLN A 276 23.24 16.02 -20.56
N SER A 277 24.56 15.82 -20.72
CA SER A 277 25.11 15.37 -22.00
C SER A 277 24.72 13.90 -22.28
N CYS A 278 24.69 13.06 -21.25
CA CYS A 278 24.24 11.67 -21.34
C CYS A 278 22.77 11.52 -21.77
N TYR A 279 21.91 12.52 -21.50
CA TYR A 279 20.52 12.50 -21.97
C TYR A 279 20.39 12.59 -23.50
N TYR A 280 21.35 13.25 -24.16
CA TYR A 280 21.38 13.39 -25.62
C TYR A 280 22.18 12.30 -26.33
N SER A 281 22.95 11.51 -25.57
CA SER A 281 23.72 10.38 -26.09
C SER A 281 22.86 9.12 -26.22
N ARG A 282 23.21 8.23 -27.15
CA ARG A 282 22.61 6.89 -27.22
C ARG A 282 23.09 6.05 -26.05
N GLN A 283 22.19 5.77 -25.11
CA GLN A 283 22.47 4.95 -23.93
C GLN A 283 22.13 3.48 -24.21
N LEU A 284 22.88 2.56 -23.60
CA LEU A 284 22.62 1.12 -23.67
C LEU A 284 21.35 0.81 -22.87
N TYR A 285 20.50 -0.09 -23.37
CA TYR A 285 19.34 -0.53 -22.61
C TYR A 285 19.53 -1.87 -21.92
N LEU A 286 19.06 -1.94 -20.67
CA LEU A 286 18.75 -3.19 -19.98
C LEU A 286 17.24 -3.44 -20.09
N TYR A 287 16.90 -4.65 -20.52
CA TYR A 287 15.53 -5.11 -20.65
C TYR A 287 15.16 -6.01 -19.48
N ASN A 288 13.94 -5.81 -18.96
CA ASN A 288 13.37 -6.64 -17.91
C ASN A 288 12.00 -7.15 -18.39
N PHE A 289 11.92 -8.44 -18.69
CA PHE A 289 10.67 -9.13 -18.98
C PHE A 289 10.22 -9.91 -17.76
N THR A 290 9.03 -9.62 -17.24
CA THR A 290 8.56 -10.26 -16.00
C THR A 290 7.32 -11.11 -16.26
N VAL A 291 7.37 -12.36 -15.81
CA VAL A 291 6.27 -13.32 -15.79
C VAL A 291 5.78 -13.50 -14.36
N VAL A 292 4.50 -13.25 -14.13
CA VAL A 292 3.83 -13.49 -12.86
C VAL A 292 2.93 -14.70 -12.99
N GLN A 293 3.18 -15.71 -12.16
CA GLN A 293 2.35 -16.90 -12.00
C GLN A 293 1.27 -16.66 -10.94
N GLY A 294 0.02 -16.95 -11.30
CA GLY A 294 -1.15 -16.89 -10.42
C GLY A 294 -2.17 -15.83 -10.81
N SER A 295 -3.19 -15.70 -9.96
CA SER A 295 -4.26 -14.72 -10.08
C SER A 295 -3.78 -13.33 -9.66
N SER A 296 -4.42 -12.27 -10.15
CA SER A 296 -4.11 -10.87 -9.80
C SER A 296 -4.21 -10.50 -8.31
N LYS A 297 -4.79 -11.39 -7.49
CA LYS A 297 -4.88 -11.29 -6.02
C LYS A 297 -3.78 -12.05 -5.28
N ASP A 298 -3.10 -12.99 -5.94
CA ASP A 298 -2.07 -13.79 -5.30
C ASP A 298 -0.89 -12.88 -4.88
N PRO A 299 -0.21 -13.21 -3.77
CA PRO A 299 0.91 -12.40 -3.28
C PRO A 299 2.06 -12.47 -4.28
N LEU A 300 2.63 -11.30 -4.61
CA LEU A 300 3.83 -11.21 -5.44
C LEU A 300 5.05 -11.49 -4.55
N ASN A 301 5.73 -12.58 -4.84
CA ASN A 301 6.95 -13.04 -4.16
C ASN A 301 7.84 -13.79 -5.16
N GLU A 302 9.01 -14.24 -4.68
CA GLU A 302 10.01 -14.97 -5.48
C GLU A 302 9.40 -16.22 -6.17
N ASN A 303 8.50 -16.94 -5.51
CA ASN A 303 7.89 -18.16 -6.06
C ASN A 303 6.81 -17.89 -7.13
N THR A 304 6.38 -16.64 -7.29
CA THR A 304 5.29 -16.26 -8.21
C THR A 304 5.71 -15.23 -9.24
N THR A 305 6.88 -14.60 -9.08
CA THR A 305 7.33 -13.49 -9.92
C THR A 305 8.72 -13.80 -10.45
N PHE A 306 8.82 -13.94 -11.76
CA PHE A 306 10.04 -14.36 -12.44
C PHE A 306 10.44 -13.29 -13.46
N ALA A 307 11.68 -12.79 -13.36
CA ALA A 307 12.22 -11.79 -14.27
C ALA A 307 13.30 -12.39 -15.17
N TYR A 308 13.17 -12.16 -16.47
CA TYR A 308 14.15 -12.47 -17.49
C TYR A 308 14.82 -11.16 -17.91
N ILE A 309 16.13 -11.08 -17.71
CA ILE A 309 16.91 -9.86 -17.93
C ILE A 309 17.99 -10.07 -18.98
N TRP A 310 18.23 -9.05 -19.79
CA TRP A 310 19.33 -9.00 -20.75
C TRP A 310 19.61 -7.57 -21.17
N THR A 311 20.80 -7.34 -21.69
CA THR A 311 21.20 -6.03 -22.23
C THR A 311 21.11 -6.01 -23.75
N GLU A 312 21.03 -4.82 -24.35
CA GLU A 312 20.92 -4.62 -25.79
C GLU A 312 22.10 -5.22 -26.59
N ASN A 313 23.28 -5.35 -25.98
CA ASN A 313 24.43 -6.02 -26.59
C ASN A 313 24.35 -7.55 -26.56
N GLU A 314 23.53 -8.14 -25.70
CA GLU A 314 23.34 -9.60 -25.63
C GLU A 314 22.27 -10.04 -26.63
N TYR A 315 21.09 -9.44 -26.55
CA TYR A 315 19.97 -9.74 -27.44
C TYR A 315 19.12 -8.52 -27.75
N ALA A 316 18.51 -8.51 -28.93
CA ALA A 316 17.48 -7.53 -29.26
C ALA A 316 16.22 -7.73 -28.40
N LYS A 317 15.43 -6.66 -28.24
CA LYS A 317 14.10 -6.73 -27.63
C LYS A 317 13.05 -7.23 -28.63
N GLY A 318 13.08 -8.53 -28.93
CA GLY A 318 12.25 -9.16 -29.96
C GLY A 318 11.33 -10.28 -29.47
N SER A 319 10.44 -10.72 -30.35
CA SER A 319 9.51 -11.82 -30.09
C SER A 319 10.20 -13.17 -29.84
N ASN A 320 11.38 -13.43 -30.41
CA ASN A 320 12.12 -14.67 -30.16
C ASN A 320 12.55 -14.77 -28.69
N GLN A 321 13.14 -13.71 -28.16
CA GLN A 321 13.57 -13.62 -26.76
C GLN A 321 12.38 -13.78 -25.80
N ILE A 322 11.29 -13.08 -26.09
CA ILE A 322 10.07 -13.11 -25.28
C ILE A 322 9.42 -14.51 -25.31
N ALA A 323 9.28 -15.12 -26.49
CA ALA A 323 8.73 -16.47 -26.63
C ALA A 323 9.61 -17.51 -25.93
N SER A 324 10.94 -17.42 -26.04
CA SER A 324 11.88 -18.30 -25.32
C SER A 324 11.79 -18.15 -23.80
N ALA A 325 11.65 -16.91 -23.30
CA ALA A 325 11.47 -16.68 -21.86
C ALA A 325 10.15 -17.29 -21.34
N VAL A 326 9.06 -17.17 -22.11
CA VAL A 326 7.77 -17.80 -21.75
C VAL A 326 7.88 -19.32 -21.82
N TYR A 327 8.50 -19.87 -22.86
CA TYR A 327 8.72 -21.31 -23.04
C TYR A 327 9.54 -21.90 -21.89
N ASP A 328 10.66 -21.26 -21.53
CA ASP A 328 11.47 -21.64 -20.37
C ASP A 328 10.65 -21.63 -19.07
N ARG A 329 9.85 -20.56 -18.87
CA ARG A 329 9.03 -20.44 -17.67
C ARG A 329 8.00 -21.56 -17.56
N LEU A 330 7.34 -21.90 -18.67
CA LEU A 330 6.38 -22.98 -18.73
C LEU A 330 7.02 -24.34 -18.41
N ASN A 331 8.20 -24.62 -18.95
CA ASN A 331 8.92 -25.88 -18.70
C ASN A 331 9.45 -26.01 -17.27
N LYS A 332 9.75 -24.90 -16.59
CA LYS A 332 10.21 -24.89 -15.20
C LYS A 332 9.08 -24.88 -14.17
N THR A 333 7.82 -24.85 -14.58
CA THR A 333 6.67 -24.82 -13.67
C THR A 333 6.11 -26.22 -13.48
N ASP A 334 5.81 -26.58 -12.23
CA ASP A 334 5.10 -27.82 -11.92
C ASP A 334 3.63 -27.71 -12.35
N LEU A 335 3.21 -28.64 -13.20
CA LEU A 335 1.90 -28.68 -13.85
C LEU A 335 1.16 -30.00 -13.62
N THR A 336 1.59 -30.83 -12.67
CA THR A 336 1.03 -32.18 -12.41
C THR A 336 -0.49 -32.22 -12.23
N HIS A 337 -1.11 -31.14 -11.72
CA HIS A 337 -2.56 -31.05 -11.51
C HIS A 337 -3.26 -30.03 -12.40
N VAL A 338 -2.58 -29.56 -13.45
CA VAL A 338 -3.07 -28.53 -14.35
C VAL A 338 -3.50 -29.15 -15.67
N THR A 339 -4.71 -28.83 -16.13
CA THR A 339 -5.20 -29.22 -17.46
C THR A 339 -5.38 -28.03 -18.39
N HIS A 340 -5.41 -26.80 -17.84
CA HIS A 340 -5.62 -25.57 -18.59
C HIS A 340 -4.54 -24.54 -18.26
N VAL A 341 -3.90 -23.97 -19.28
CA VAL A 341 -2.94 -22.88 -19.10
C VAL A 341 -3.52 -21.61 -19.69
N ARG A 342 -3.49 -20.52 -18.93
CA ARG A 342 -3.88 -19.20 -19.40
C ARG A 342 -2.68 -18.26 -19.41
N LEU A 343 -2.38 -17.72 -20.58
CA LEU A 343 -1.36 -16.72 -20.82
C LEU A 343 -2.04 -15.37 -21.02
N VAL A 344 -1.63 -14.36 -20.26
CA VAL A 344 -2.17 -13.00 -20.33
C VAL A 344 -1.02 -12.05 -20.62
N ALA A 345 -1.11 -11.31 -21.72
CA ALA A 345 -0.03 -10.47 -22.20
C ALA A 345 -0.55 -9.17 -22.81
N ASP A 346 0.32 -8.18 -22.93
CA ASP A 346 0.00 -6.95 -23.65
C ASP A 346 -0.23 -7.22 -25.16
N GLY A 347 -0.88 -6.27 -25.84
CA GLY A 347 -1.22 -6.40 -27.25
C GLY A 347 -0.10 -6.09 -28.22
N CYS A 348 1.17 -6.04 -27.79
CA CYS A 348 2.29 -5.60 -28.62
C CYS A 348 2.64 -6.63 -29.70
N ALA A 349 2.48 -6.24 -30.98
CA ALA A 349 2.74 -7.14 -32.11
C ALA A 349 4.22 -7.55 -32.22
N GLY A 350 5.15 -6.66 -31.87
CA GLY A 350 6.59 -6.96 -31.92
C GLY A 350 7.07 -7.92 -30.83
N GLN A 351 6.25 -8.20 -29.82
CA GLN A 351 6.64 -8.97 -28.64
C GLN A 351 5.68 -10.14 -28.39
N ASN A 352 4.44 -9.86 -28.03
CA ASN A 352 3.51 -10.86 -27.48
C ASN A 352 2.40 -11.27 -28.44
N LYS A 353 1.85 -10.33 -29.23
CA LYS A 353 0.67 -10.55 -30.07
C LYS A 353 1.04 -10.82 -31.52
N ASN A 354 1.73 -11.93 -31.74
CA ASN A 354 2.21 -12.36 -33.05
C ASN A 354 2.11 -13.88 -33.21
N LEU A 355 2.37 -14.34 -34.44
CA LEU A 355 2.37 -15.76 -34.77
C LEU A 355 3.49 -16.53 -34.07
N ILE A 356 4.57 -15.85 -33.68
CA ILE A 356 5.71 -16.44 -32.97
C ILE A 356 5.28 -16.97 -31.60
N MET A 357 4.62 -16.13 -30.80
CA MET A 357 4.08 -16.53 -29.50
C MET A 357 3.05 -17.66 -29.65
N ILE A 358 2.12 -17.55 -30.61
CA ILE A 358 1.10 -18.57 -30.86
C ILE A 358 1.73 -19.91 -31.24
N SER A 359 2.72 -19.91 -32.13
CA SER A 359 3.38 -21.14 -32.60
C SER A 359 4.24 -21.77 -31.50
N MET A 360 4.90 -20.97 -30.67
CA MET A 360 5.60 -21.47 -29.48
C MET A 360 4.61 -22.18 -28.54
N CYS A 361 3.42 -21.60 -28.31
CA CYS A 361 2.38 -22.23 -27.51
C CYS A 361 1.87 -23.54 -28.11
N MET A 362 1.67 -23.59 -29.44
CA MET A 362 1.31 -24.81 -30.16
C MET A 362 2.39 -25.89 -30.05
N ARG A 363 3.67 -25.51 -30.15
CA ARG A 363 4.78 -26.44 -29.96
C ARG A 363 4.78 -27.01 -28.55
N TRP A 364 4.68 -26.12 -27.56
CA TRP A 364 4.76 -26.49 -26.15
C TRP A 364 3.61 -27.40 -25.70
N ILE A 365 2.37 -27.17 -26.17
CA ILE A 365 1.22 -28.02 -25.82
C ILE A 365 1.34 -29.42 -26.41
N LEU A 366 1.95 -29.58 -27.60
CA LEU A 366 2.21 -30.88 -28.21
C LEU A 366 3.22 -31.72 -27.41
N GLU A 367 4.19 -31.06 -26.78
CA GLU A 367 5.18 -31.68 -25.88
C GLU A 367 4.58 -31.99 -24.50
N ASN A 368 3.55 -31.26 -24.08
CA ASN A 368 2.92 -31.34 -22.76
C ASN A 368 1.47 -31.82 -22.85
N ARG A 369 1.26 -33.07 -23.31
CA ARG A 369 -0.08 -33.65 -23.58
C ARG A 369 -1.05 -33.70 -22.40
N GLN A 370 -0.57 -33.50 -21.17
CA GLN A 370 -1.43 -33.34 -19.98
C GLN A 370 -2.30 -32.08 -20.05
N ILE A 371 -1.82 -31.05 -20.75
CA ILE A 371 -2.53 -29.78 -20.93
C ILE A 371 -3.53 -29.95 -22.08
N LYS A 372 -4.82 -29.87 -21.76
CA LYS A 372 -5.92 -30.04 -22.71
C LYS A 372 -6.21 -28.78 -23.51
N GLN A 373 -5.90 -27.61 -22.94
CA GLN A 373 -6.22 -26.33 -23.55
C GLN A 373 -5.26 -25.23 -23.09
N MET A 374 -4.79 -24.42 -24.03
CA MET A 374 -4.07 -23.18 -23.73
C MET A 374 -4.85 -21.95 -24.22
N GLU A 375 -4.96 -20.94 -23.37
CA GLU A 375 -5.64 -19.69 -23.68
C GLU A 375 -4.64 -18.52 -23.70
N LEU A 376 -4.50 -17.81 -24.82
CA LEU A 376 -3.77 -16.54 -24.87
C LEU A 376 -4.76 -15.38 -24.86
N VAL A 377 -4.67 -14.49 -23.88
CA VAL A 377 -5.59 -13.37 -23.66
C VAL A 377 -4.87 -12.04 -23.75
N PHE A 378 -5.42 -11.13 -24.57
CA PHE A 378 -4.91 -9.78 -24.77
C PHE A 378 -5.93 -8.75 -24.30
N PRO A 379 -5.55 -7.79 -23.44
CA PRO A 379 -6.48 -6.81 -22.94
C PRO A 379 -6.91 -5.79 -23.99
N VAL A 380 -7.86 -4.94 -23.58
CA VAL A 380 -8.16 -3.69 -24.28
C VAL A 380 -7.11 -2.66 -23.90
N THR A 381 -6.54 -2.00 -24.92
CA THR A 381 -5.49 -1.00 -24.77
C THR A 381 -5.91 0.15 -23.87
N GLY A 382 -4.99 0.60 -23.01
CA GLY A 382 -5.14 1.78 -22.15
C GLY A 382 -5.97 1.57 -20.87
N LEU A 383 -6.62 0.42 -20.67
CA LEU A 383 -7.30 0.06 -19.42
C LEU A 383 -6.78 -1.25 -18.81
N SER A 384 -5.60 -1.68 -19.23
CA SER A 384 -4.93 -2.89 -18.77
C SER A 384 -3.95 -2.55 -17.66
N PHE A 385 -4.21 -3.05 -16.46
CA PHE A 385 -3.22 -3.10 -15.39
C PHE A 385 -3.02 -4.56 -15.02
N MET A 386 -1.91 -5.14 -15.43
CA MET A 386 -1.55 -6.53 -15.24
C MET A 386 -0.70 -6.71 -13.96
N PRO A 387 -0.59 -7.93 -13.43
CA PRO A 387 0.28 -8.20 -12.28
C PRO A 387 1.74 -7.73 -12.43
N PRO A 388 2.42 -7.90 -13.59
CA PRO A 388 3.77 -7.38 -13.81
C PRO A 388 3.91 -5.87 -13.61
N ASP A 389 2.91 -5.06 -13.99
CA ASP A 389 2.92 -3.59 -13.78
C ASP A 389 3.11 -3.21 -12.31
N ARG A 390 2.59 -4.02 -11.39
CA ARG A 390 2.78 -3.80 -9.95
C ARG A 390 4.22 -4.07 -9.51
N VAL A 391 4.86 -5.06 -10.12
CA VAL A 391 6.27 -5.40 -9.88
C VAL A 391 7.14 -4.26 -10.41
N PHE A 392 6.91 -3.81 -11.65
CA PHE A 392 7.61 -2.67 -12.24
C PHE A 392 7.47 -1.40 -11.41
N GLY A 393 6.26 -1.09 -10.93
CA GLY A 393 6.03 0.06 -10.07
C GLY A 393 6.75 -0.01 -8.72
N ASN A 394 7.16 -1.19 -8.25
CA ASN A 394 8.01 -1.33 -7.07
C ASN A 394 9.50 -1.20 -7.42
N ILE A 395 9.94 -1.86 -8.49
CA ILE A 395 11.30 -1.76 -9.04
C ILE A 395 11.63 -0.29 -9.35
N GLU A 396 10.75 0.44 -10.02
CA GLU A 396 10.94 1.86 -10.34
C GLU A 396 11.06 2.73 -9.09
N LYS A 397 10.33 2.43 -8.01
CA LYS A 397 10.44 3.19 -6.74
C LYS A 397 11.81 3.00 -6.09
N SER A 398 12.42 1.84 -6.28
CA SER A 398 13.77 1.55 -5.80
C SER A 398 14.80 2.25 -6.71
N ILE A 399 14.70 2.08 -8.03
CA ILE A 399 15.57 2.73 -9.03
C ILE A 399 15.54 4.26 -8.90
N ARG A 400 14.38 4.88 -8.64
CA ARG A 400 14.26 6.35 -8.50
C ARG A 400 15.09 6.92 -7.34
N LYS A 401 15.48 6.10 -6.35
CA LYS A 401 16.33 6.53 -5.23
C LYS A 401 17.82 6.43 -5.53
N MET A 402 18.18 5.70 -6.57
CA MET A 402 19.56 5.55 -7.03
C MET A 402 19.82 6.61 -8.09
N GLU A 403 20.63 7.60 -7.78
CA GLU A 403 20.93 8.69 -8.72
C GLU A 403 21.81 8.21 -9.88
N VAL A 404 22.81 7.37 -9.55
CA VAL A 404 23.76 6.79 -10.48
C VAL A 404 23.59 5.26 -10.51
N ILE A 405 23.59 4.68 -11.71
CA ILE A 405 23.67 3.23 -11.96
C ILE A 405 24.63 3.02 -13.13
N THR A 406 25.73 2.31 -12.89
CA THR A 406 26.81 2.16 -13.87
C THR A 406 26.94 0.75 -14.42
N SER A 407 26.53 -0.26 -13.65
CA SER A 407 26.59 -1.66 -14.08
C SER A 407 25.19 -2.28 -14.25
N PRO A 408 25.05 -3.28 -15.15
CA PRO A 408 23.85 -4.12 -15.21
C PRO A 408 23.52 -4.78 -13.87
N GLU A 409 24.55 -5.19 -13.11
CA GLU A 409 24.43 -5.92 -11.84
C GLU A 409 23.66 -5.11 -10.80
N GLU A 410 23.84 -3.78 -10.75
CA GLU A 410 23.06 -2.90 -9.87
C GLU A 410 21.55 -2.95 -10.18
N TYR A 411 21.16 -3.06 -11.46
CA TYR A 411 19.77 -3.29 -11.82
C TYR A 411 19.30 -4.69 -11.40
N VAL A 412 20.15 -5.71 -11.59
CA VAL A 412 19.84 -7.09 -11.18
C VAL A 412 19.56 -7.16 -9.69
N ASP A 413 20.36 -6.49 -8.86
CA ASP A 413 20.22 -6.45 -7.41
C ASP A 413 18.90 -5.79 -6.96
N VAL A 414 18.42 -4.81 -7.71
CA VAL A 414 17.12 -4.17 -7.43
C VAL A 414 15.96 -5.05 -7.89
N ILE A 415 16.09 -5.69 -9.05
CA ILE A 415 15.04 -6.55 -9.62
C ILE A 415 14.90 -7.84 -8.78
N SER A 416 16.00 -8.39 -8.26
CA SER A 416 16.03 -9.60 -7.44
C SER A 416 15.30 -9.44 -6.09
N GLN A 417 15.20 -8.22 -5.57
CA GLN A 417 14.41 -7.92 -4.37
C GLN A 417 12.89 -8.08 -4.57
N HIS A 418 12.44 -8.19 -5.82
CA HIS A 418 11.03 -8.22 -6.20
C HIS A 418 10.65 -9.44 -7.03
N SER A 419 11.61 -10.23 -7.50
CA SER A 419 11.41 -11.34 -8.43
C SER A 419 12.59 -12.30 -8.43
N THR A 420 12.35 -13.55 -8.79
CA THR A 420 13.43 -14.49 -9.10
C THR A 420 13.98 -14.17 -10.48
N VAL A 421 15.26 -13.84 -10.55
CA VAL A 421 15.91 -13.35 -11.78
C VAL A 421 16.59 -14.49 -12.52
N THR A 422 16.44 -14.52 -13.84
CA THR A 422 17.15 -15.37 -14.79
C THR A 422 17.79 -14.48 -15.86
N LYS A 423 19.10 -14.60 -16.10
CA LYS A 423 19.72 -13.90 -17.23
C LYS A 423 19.34 -14.64 -18.51
N LEU A 424 18.92 -13.92 -19.55
CA LEU A 424 18.42 -14.54 -20.77
C LEU A 424 19.52 -15.38 -21.47
N ARG A 425 20.78 -14.97 -21.33
CA ARG A 425 21.95 -15.71 -21.84
C ARG A 425 22.13 -17.10 -21.21
N ASP A 426 21.54 -17.34 -20.04
CA ASP A 426 21.66 -18.62 -19.32
C ASP A 426 20.57 -19.63 -19.76
N ILE A 427 19.69 -19.25 -20.69
CA ILE A 427 18.66 -20.13 -21.25
C ILE A 427 18.79 -20.21 -22.78
N PRO A 428 18.37 -21.31 -23.43
CA PRO A 428 18.40 -21.41 -24.88
C PRO A 428 17.39 -20.44 -25.52
N VAL A 429 17.90 -19.39 -26.16
CA VAL A 429 17.09 -18.48 -26.98
C VAL A 429 16.95 -19.07 -28.37
N LEU A 430 15.75 -19.54 -28.69
CA LEU A 430 15.44 -20.26 -29.93
C LEU A 430 14.99 -19.29 -31.02
N ASP A 431 15.34 -19.60 -32.28
CA ASP A 431 14.86 -18.85 -33.44
C ASP A 431 13.47 -19.32 -33.90
N TRP A 432 12.47 -18.93 -33.13
CA TRP A 432 11.08 -19.22 -33.43
C TRP A 432 10.64 -18.63 -34.76
N LYS A 433 11.10 -17.41 -35.08
CA LYS A 433 10.73 -16.69 -36.30
C LYS A 433 11.03 -17.50 -37.55
N THR A 434 12.26 -18.00 -37.69
CA THR A 434 12.66 -18.80 -38.85
C THR A 434 11.94 -20.15 -38.89
N SER A 435 11.77 -20.78 -37.72
CA SER A 435 11.13 -22.10 -37.58
C SER A 435 9.66 -22.13 -38.02
N ILE A 436 8.96 -21.00 -37.94
CA ILE A 436 7.52 -20.92 -38.26
C ILE A 436 7.27 -20.82 -39.77
N HIS A 437 8.22 -20.26 -40.53
CA HIS A 437 8.05 -20.04 -41.95
C HIS A 437 7.77 -21.33 -42.75
N SER A 438 8.24 -22.49 -42.27
CA SER A 438 8.00 -23.79 -42.89
C SER A 438 6.72 -24.49 -42.41
N ILE A 439 6.12 -24.06 -41.30
CA ILE A 439 5.05 -24.78 -40.61
C ILE A 439 3.71 -24.06 -40.74
N VAL A 440 3.70 -22.73 -40.58
CA VAL A 440 2.46 -21.97 -40.47
C VAL A 440 2.29 -21.07 -41.69
N LYS A 441 1.07 -21.05 -42.23
CA LYS A 441 0.67 -20.14 -43.32
C LYS A 441 1.08 -18.72 -42.97
N THR A 442 1.53 -17.98 -43.99
CA THR A 442 1.88 -16.58 -43.81
C THR A 442 0.68 -15.79 -43.27
N PRO A 443 0.87 -14.71 -42.48
CA PRO A 443 -0.24 -13.94 -41.92
C PRO A 443 -1.28 -13.47 -42.94
N ALA A 444 -0.89 -13.26 -44.21
CA ALA A 444 -1.77 -12.89 -45.32
C ALA A 444 -2.70 -14.03 -45.77
N GLN A 445 -2.30 -15.29 -45.54
CA GLN A 445 -3.04 -16.50 -45.90
C GLN A 445 -3.92 -17.02 -44.75
N ILE A 446 -3.86 -16.40 -43.58
CA ILE A 446 -4.72 -16.74 -42.43
C ILE A 446 -6.08 -16.04 -42.60
N GLN A 447 -7.17 -16.80 -42.42
CA GLN A 447 -8.55 -16.31 -42.62
C GLN A 447 -9.00 -15.22 -41.64
N PHE A 448 -8.20 -14.91 -40.62
CA PHE A 448 -8.52 -13.93 -39.59
C PHE A 448 -7.32 -13.02 -39.27
N LYS A 449 -7.61 -11.81 -38.79
CA LYS A 449 -6.60 -10.84 -38.40
C LYS A 449 -6.19 -11.03 -36.94
N ILE A 450 -4.97 -11.51 -36.70
CA ILE A 450 -4.38 -11.68 -35.36
C ILE A 450 -4.54 -10.39 -34.53
N SER A 451 -4.30 -9.22 -35.13
CA SER A 451 -4.41 -7.91 -34.48
C SER A 451 -5.81 -7.61 -33.92
N GLN A 452 -6.87 -8.21 -34.47
CA GLN A 452 -8.26 -8.03 -34.03
C GLN A 452 -8.67 -9.03 -32.94
N CYS A 453 -8.03 -10.21 -32.90
CA CYS A 453 -8.31 -11.25 -31.91
C CYS A 453 -7.94 -10.80 -30.49
N LYS A 454 -8.82 -11.02 -29.52
CA LYS A 454 -8.55 -10.73 -28.09
C LYS A 454 -8.21 -11.97 -27.28
N ARG A 455 -8.54 -13.13 -27.81
CA ARG A 455 -8.33 -14.42 -27.18
C ARG A 455 -8.01 -15.43 -28.27
N PHE A 456 -7.00 -16.26 -28.03
CA PHE A 456 -6.73 -17.47 -28.80
C PHE A 456 -6.92 -18.65 -27.86
N ILE A 457 -7.55 -19.70 -28.38
CA ILE A 457 -7.70 -20.98 -27.69
C ILE A 457 -6.98 -21.98 -28.58
N ILE A 458 -5.96 -22.62 -28.02
CA ILE A 458 -5.11 -23.61 -28.65
C ILE A 458 -5.38 -24.96 -28.01
#